data_AF-A0AAW5ZTH0-F1
#
_entry.id   AF-A0AAW5ZTH0-F1
#
_cell.length_a   1.000
_cell.length_b   1.000
_cell.length_c   1.000
_cell.angle_alpha   90.00
_cell.angle_beta   90.00
_cell.angle_gamma   90.00
#
_symmetry.space_group_name_H-M   'P 1'
#
loop_
_entity.id
_entity.type
_entity.pdbx_description
1 polymer ?
#
loop_
_entity_poly.entity_id
_entity_poly.type
_entity_poly.pdbx_seq_one_letter_code
_entity_poly.pdbx_strand_id
1 'polypeptide(L)'
;MNRFNRHLHPGRRADQGYTLIVGLLLLIVLTLFGLGMFRSLGLQDRIAANTRDKQRAFEAAQSALQYGEWWLGQSSSLSATTCSGVTSANVSSGMRVCSQTLSSLTTPTSLPWSVRSDYLPPSMTANGGGGLASSGDVNYAAKPGLYISYLGLSANGLAALYQVTAFGYGGDATTGSVVQSTYQIASSAKDLGQQ
;
A
#
# COMPACT_ATOMS: atom_id res chain seq x y z
N MET A 1 -31.72 -19.56 -93.34
CA MET A 1 -30.60 -19.41 -92.39
C MET A 1 -31.15 -18.89 -91.07
N ASN A 2 -31.24 -19.73 -90.03
CA ASN A 2 -30.32 -19.80 -88.88
C ASN A 2 -30.35 -18.54 -87.98
N ARG A 3 -31.02 -18.60 -86.81
CA ARG A 3 -30.45 -18.75 -85.43
C ARG A 3 -30.08 -17.38 -84.81
N PHE A 4 -30.36 -17.00 -83.57
CA PHE A 4 -30.87 -17.62 -82.34
C PHE A 4 -31.59 -16.52 -81.55
N ASN A 5 -32.82 -16.78 -81.11
CA ASN A 5 -33.45 -16.02 -80.05
C ASN A 5 -32.89 -16.51 -78.70
N ARG A 6 -32.39 -15.63 -77.84
CA ARG A 6 -31.98 -16.00 -76.48
C ARG A 6 -32.50 -14.98 -75.47
N HIS A 7 -33.77 -15.16 -75.10
CA HIS A 7 -34.32 -14.62 -73.88
C HIS A 7 -33.59 -15.24 -72.68
N LEU A 8 -32.78 -14.45 -71.98
CA LEU A 8 -32.33 -14.76 -70.63
C LEU A 8 -33.14 -13.86 -69.69
N HIS A 9 -34.26 -14.40 -69.20
CA HIS A 9 -34.96 -13.83 -68.07
C HIS A 9 -34.07 -14.00 -66.83
N PRO A 10 -33.68 -12.92 -66.12
CA PRO A 10 -33.09 -13.07 -64.81
C PRO A 10 -34.18 -13.60 -63.89
N GLY A 11 -34.12 -14.90 -63.58
CA GLY A 11 -34.96 -15.48 -62.55
C GLY A 11 -34.73 -14.74 -61.25
N ARG A 12 -35.70 -13.91 -60.84
CA ARG A 12 -35.76 -13.36 -59.49
C ARG A 12 -35.95 -14.55 -58.56
N ARG A 13 -34.85 -15.05 -58.00
CA ARG A 13 -34.89 -15.94 -56.86
C ARG A 13 -35.55 -15.16 -55.73
N ALA A 14 -36.73 -15.60 -55.32
CA ALA A 14 -37.30 -15.21 -54.05
C ALA A 14 -36.48 -15.92 -52.96
N ASP A 15 -35.29 -15.37 -52.70
CA ASP A 15 -34.47 -15.79 -51.56
C ASP A 15 -35.24 -15.39 -50.30
N GLN A 16 -35.85 -16.40 -49.69
CA GLN A 16 -36.64 -16.28 -48.49
C GLN A 16 -35.77 -15.74 -47.35
N GLY A 17 -36.08 -14.53 -46.88
CA GLY A 17 -36.46 -14.21 -45.49
C GLY A 17 -35.69 -14.75 -44.27
N TYR A 18 -34.54 -15.42 -44.42
CA TYR A 18 -33.83 -16.07 -43.29
C TYR A 18 -32.54 -15.37 -42.88
N THR A 19 -32.01 -14.46 -43.71
CA THR A 19 -30.77 -13.71 -43.42
C THR A 19 -30.88 -12.85 -42.16
N LEU A 20 -32.05 -12.24 -41.91
CA LEU A 20 -32.29 -11.44 -40.71
C LEU A 20 -32.29 -12.29 -39.44
N ILE A 21 -32.85 -13.50 -39.50
CA ILE A 21 -32.90 -14.43 -38.36
C ILE A 21 -31.49 -14.94 -38.03
N VAL A 22 -30.72 -15.33 -39.04
CA VAL A 22 -29.32 -15.78 -38.87
C VAL A 22 -28.45 -14.62 -38.35
N GLY A 23 -28.63 -13.41 -38.87
CA GLY A 23 -27.92 -12.22 -38.39
C GLY A 23 -28.23 -11.91 -36.92
N LEU A 24 -29.49 -12.03 -36.50
CA LEU A 24 -29.90 -11.80 -35.12
C LEU A 24 -29.37 -12.89 -34.16
N LEU A 25 -29.36 -14.16 -34.59
CA LEU A 25 -28.74 -15.24 -33.81
C LEU A 25 -27.23 -15.03 -33.63
N LEU A 26 -26.51 -14.66 -34.70
CA LEU A 26 -25.08 -14.35 -34.62
C LEU A 26 -24.81 -13.15 -33.71
N LEU A 27 -25.65 -12.10 -33.77
CA LEU A 27 -25.53 -10.92 -32.91
C LEU A 27 -25.76 -11.29 -31.43
N ILE A 28 -26.75 -12.13 -31.12
CA ILE A 28 -26.99 -12.64 -29.76
C ILE A 28 -25.77 -13.41 -29.25
N VAL A 29 -25.21 -14.32 -30.06
CA VAL A 29 -24.02 -15.09 -29.69
C VAL A 29 -22.85 -14.15 -29.37
N LEU A 30 -22.55 -13.19 -30.25
CA LEU A 30 -21.49 -12.19 -30.03
C LEU A 30 -21.73 -11.34 -28.78
N THR A 31 -22.98 -10.97 -28.50
CA THR A 31 -23.35 -10.20 -27.30
C THR A 31 -23.13 -11.00 -26.02
N LEU A 32 -23.48 -12.29 -26.01
CA LEU A 32 -23.23 -13.17 -24.88
C LEU A 32 -21.73 -13.39 -24.63
N PHE A 33 -20.93 -13.51 -25.69
CA PHE A 33 -19.47 -13.52 -25.58
C PHE A 33 -18.93 -12.21 -24.99
N GLY A 34 -19.42 -11.06 -25.45
CA GLY A 34 -19.02 -9.75 -24.91
C GLY A 34 -19.37 -9.58 -23.42
N LEU A 35 -20.58 -9.95 -23.01
CA LEU A 35 -21.04 -9.88 -21.62
C LEU A 35 -20.21 -10.76 -20.67
N GLY A 36 -19.74 -11.93 -21.14
CA GLY A 36 -18.85 -12.79 -20.39
C GLY A 36 -17.51 -12.11 -20.06
N MET A 37 -16.96 -11.34 -21.00
CA MET A 37 -15.70 -10.60 -20.81
C MET A 37 -15.86 -9.43 -19.83
N PHE A 38 -16.96 -8.68 -19.89
CA PHE A 38 -17.18 -7.51 -19.02
C PHE A 38 -17.25 -7.85 -17.53
N ARG A 39 -17.79 -9.02 -17.17
CA ARG A 39 -17.84 -9.46 -15.76
C ARG A 39 -16.44 -9.71 -15.17
N SER A 40 -15.46 -10.10 -15.99
CA SER A 40 -14.08 -10.31 -15.57
C SER A 40 -13.35 -8.99 -15.29
N LEU A 41 -13.64 -7.95 -16.08
CA LEU A 41 -13.02 -6.62 -15.95
C LEU A 41 -13.36 -5.96 -14.59
N GLY A 42 -14.62 -6.05 -14.16
CA GLY A 42 -15.04 -5.45 -12.88
C GLY A 42 -14.37 -6.07 -11.64
N LEU A 43 -14.00 -7.36 -11.67
CA LEU A 43 -13.26 -7.99 -10.58
C LEU A 43 -11.79 -7.56 -10.58
N GLN A 44 -11.17 -7.46 -11.75
CA GLN A 44 -9.78 -7.01 -11.89
C GLN A 44 -9.60 -5.56 -11.40
N ASP A 45 -10.56 -4.68 -11.71
CA ASP A 45 -10.55 -3.29 -11.23
C ASP A 45 -10.57 -3.20 -9.70
N ARG A 46 -11.37 -4.02 -9.03
CA ARG A 46 -11.44 -4.07 -7.56
C ARG A 46 -10.15 -4.61 -6.94
N ILE A 47 -9.54 -5.63 -7.54
CA ILE A 47 -8.25 -6.17 -7.09
C ILE A 47 -7.15 -5.12 -7.29
N ALA A 48 -7.13 -4.43 -8.42
CA ALA A 48 -6.18 -3.35 -8.70
C ALA A 48 -6.34 -2.21 -7.68
N ALA A 49 -7.58 -1.80 -7.38
CA ALA A 49 -7.86 -0.76 -6.38
C ALA A 49 -7.41 -1.19 -4.96
N ASN A 50 -7.74 -2.41 -4.52
CA ASN A 50 -7.32 -2.93 -3.22
C ASN A 50 -5.79 -3.08 -3.11
N THR A 51 -5.15 -3.56 -4.18
CA THR A 51 -3.69 -3.72 -4.23
C THR A 51 -3.00 -2.36 -4.17
N ARG A 52 -3.49 -1.37 -4.92
CA ARG A 52 -2.98 0.01 -4.87
C ARG A 52 -3.13 0.62 -3.47
N ASP A 53 -4.25 0.36 -2.80
CA ASP A 53 -4.49 0.86 -1.45
C ASP A 53 -3.53 0.25 -0.42
N LYS A 54 -3.28 -1.06 -0.52
CA LYS A 54 -2.28 -1.76 0.31
C LYS A 54 -0.85 -1.28 0.05
N GLN A 55 -0.50 -1.05 -1.22
CA GLN A 55 0.82 -0.51 -1.59
C GLN A 55 1.04 0.87 -0.98
N ARG A 56 0.02 1.74 -0.97
CA ARG A 56 0.08 3.04 -0.31
C ARG A 56 0.25 2.94 1.19
N ALA A 57 -0.51 2.05 1.83
CA ALA A 57 -0.35 1.80 3.26
C ALA A 57 1.08 1.37 3.59
N PHE A 58 1.69 0.54 2.72
CA PHE A 58 3.06 0.08 2.84
C PHE A 58 4.08 1.20 2.63
N GLU A 59 3.93 2.02 1.58
CA GLU A 59 4.79 3.18 1.32
C GLU A 59 4.76 4.17 2.48
N ALA A 60 3.58 4.47 3.02
CA ALA A 60 3.43 5.31 4.20
C ALA A 60 4.15 4.72 5.43
N ALA A 61 4.02 3.42 5.67
CA ALA A 61 4.71 2.75 6.77
C ALA A 61 6.24 2.75 6.58
N GLN A 62 6.72 2.51 5.35
CA GLN A 62 8.15 2.58 5.03
C GLN A 62 8.71 3.99 5.21
N SER A 63 7.97 5.03 4.84
CA SER A 63 8.41 6.41 5.03
C SER A 63 8.65 6.75 6.50
N ALA A 64 7.78 6.27 7.40
CA ALA A 64 7.93 6.44 8.84
C ALA A 64 9.06 5.58 9.42
N LEU A 65 9.25 4.36 8.90
CA LEU A 65 10.37 3.50 9.28
C LEU A 65 11.71 4.14 8.91
N GLN A 66 11.85 4.58 7.67
CA GLN A 66 13.07 5.22 7.16
C GLN A 66 13.39 6.49 7.93
N TYR A 67 12.37 7.27 8.31
CA TYR A 67 12.56 8.44 9.17
C TYR A 67 13.08 8.06 10.56
N GLY A 68 12.54 7.00 11.16
CA GLY A 68 13.01 6.48 12.44
C GLY A 68 14.46 6.02 12.40
N GLU A 69 14.86 5.30 11.35
CA GLU A 69 16.25 4.87 11.14
C GLU A 69 17.19 6.05 10.91
N TRP A 70 16.78 7.02 10.10
CA TRP A 70 17.54 8.26 9.92
C TRP A 70 17.76 8.99 11.24
N TRP A 71 16.71 9.15 12.06
CA TRP A 71 16.82 9.81 13.35
C TRP A 71 17.75 9.05 14.31
N LEU A 72 17.66 7.71 14.33
CA LEU A 72 18.56 6.86 15.10
C LEU A 72 20.02 7.08 14.68
N GLY A 73 20.30 7.18 13.38
CA GLY A 73 21.64 7.43 12.86
C GLY A 73 22.19 8.84 13.15
N GLN A 74 21.33 9.84 13.39
CA GLN A 74 21.75 11.20 13.74
C GLN A 74 22.01 11.39 15.24
N SER A 75 21.45 10.53 16.10
CA SER A 75 21.50 10.71 17.54
C SER A 75 22.75 10.06 18.14
N SER A 76 23.63 10.86 18.74
CA SER A 76 24.87 10.40 19.37
C SER A 76 24.67 9.85 20.80
N SER A 77 23.53 10.14 21.43
CA SER A 77 23.19 9.66 22.77
C SER A 77 21.71 9.27 22.85
N LEU A 78 21.43 7.98 22.70
CA LEU A 78 20.09 7.43 22.81
C LEU A 78 19.93 6.77 24.19
N SER A 79 19.09 7.36 25.04
CA SER A 79 18.67 6.73 26.29
C SER A 79 17.28 6.13 26.09
N ALA A 80 17.14 4.83 26.39
CA ALA A 80 15.84 4.18 26.39
C ALA A 80 15.04 4.66 27.62
N THR A 81 13.79 5.07 27.40
CA THR A 81 12.87 5.50 28.45
C THR A 81 11.56 4.71 28.40
N THR A 82 10.76 4.78 29.45
CA THR A 82 9.40 4.25 29.46
C THR A 82 8.50 5.14 28.61
N CYS A 83 8.13 4.66 27.43
CA CYS A 83 7.29 5.42 26.51
C CYS A 83 5.81 5.38 26.92
N SER A 84 5.13 6.52 26.83
CA SER A 84 3.69 6.61 27.07
C SER A 84 3.04 7.63 26.14
N GLY A 85 1.77 7.40 25.83
CA GLY A 85 0.96 8.27 24.97
C GLY A 85 1.48 8.41 23.53
N VAL A 86 0.98 9.42 22.84
CA VAL A 86 1.29 9.70 21.43
C VAL A 86 2.11 10.98 21.34
N THR A 87 3.26 10.93 20.66
CA THR A 87 4.09 12.11 20.35
C THR A 87 4.13 12.36 18.84
N SER A 88 4.62 13.53 18.42
CA SER A 88 4.87 13.79 16.99
C SER A 88 6.35 13.61 16.68
N ALA A 89 6.66 12.75 15.72
CA ALA A 89 8.00 12.58 15.17
C ALA A 89 8.42 13.73 14.23
N ASN A 90 7.56 14.72 13.96
CA ASN A 90 7.94 15.88 13.13
C ASN A 90 8.77 16.90 13.92
N VAL A 91 8.82 16.77 15.25
CA VAL A 91 9.65 17.58 16.14
C VAL A 91 10.71 16.70 16.78
N SER A 92 11.94 17.17 16.85
CA SER A 92 13.08 16.40 17.38
C SER A 92 12.87 15.90 18.81
N SER A 93 12.10 16.62 19.63
CA SER A 93 11.75 16.25 21.01
C SER A 93 10.67 15.17 21.13
N GLY A 94 9.95 14.86 20.04
CA GLY A 94 8.89 13.85 20.03
C GLY A 94 9.35 12.45 19.61
N MET A 95 10.58 12.33 19.09
CA MET A 95 11.25 11.04 18.94
C MET A 95 11.80 10.56 20.28
N ARG A 96 11.69 9.25 20.51
CA ARG A 96 12.09 8.60 21.75
C ARG A 96 12.36 7.12 21.48
N VAL A 97 13.30 6.57 22.23
CA VAL A 97 13.55 5.12 22.27
C VAL A 97 12.86 4.55 23.50
N CYS A 98 12.16 3.45 23.32
CA CYS A 98 11.37 2.82 24.35
C CYS A 98 12.08 1.59 24.91
N SER A 99 12.17 1.49 26.23
CA SER A 99 12.79 0.32 26.91
C SER A 99 11.89 -0.92 26.92
N GLN A 100 10.60 -0.74 26.70
CA GLN A 100 9.59 -1.81 26.69
C GLN A 100 9.27 -2.26 25.27
N THR A 101 9.09 -3.56 25.08
CA THR A 101 8.48 -4.10 23.86
C THR A 101 6.97 -3.96 23.96
N LEU A 102 6.34 -3.33 22.96
CA LEU A 102 4.88 -3.18 22.97
C LEU A 102 4.24 -4.54 22.71
N SER A 103 3.38 -5.01 23.62
CA SER A 103 2.62 -6.26 23.46
C SER A 103 1.67 -6.23 22.25
N SER A 104 1.38 -5.06 21.68
CA SER A 104 0.62 -4.93 20.43
C SER A 104 1.48 -5.12 19.16
N LEU A 105 2.80 -5.21 19.28
CA LEU A 105 3.67 -5.59 18.15
C LEU A 105 3.66 -7.11 17.91
N THR A 106 3.37 -7.91 18.93
CA THR A 106 3.21 -9.36 18.83
C THR A 106 1.88 -9.80 18.21
N THR A 107 0.87 -8.91 18.20
CA THR A 107 -0.39 -9.07 17.45
C THR A 107 -0.87 -7.69 16.97
N PRO A 108 -0.51 -7.24 15.76
CA PRO A 108 -0.92 -5.94 15.22
C PRO A 108 -2.39 -5.95 14.76
N THR A 109 -3.30 -6.37 15.64
CA THR A 109 -4.73 -6.56 15.33
C THR A 109 -5.55 -5.29 15.54
N SER A 110 -5.03 -4.29 16.25
CA SER A 110 -5.65 -2.97 16.38
C SER A 110 -4.64 -1.86 16.12
N LEU A 111 -4.77 -1.25 14.95
CA LEU A 111 -4.16 0.02 14.63
C LEU A 111 -5.17 1.13 14.95
N PRO A 112 -4.76 2.30 15.48
CA PRO A 112 -3.38 2.69 15.79
C PRO A 112 -2.95 2.29 17.22
N TRP A 113 -1.65 2.08 17.44
CA TRP A 113 -1.12 1.76 18.77
C TRP A 113 -1.26 2.92 19.75
N SER A 114 -1.55 2.63 21.03
CA SER A 114 -1.71 3.65 22.08
C SER A 114 -0.41 4.41 22.41
N VAL A 115 0.75 3.76 22.20
CA VAL A 115 2.06 4.36 22.38
C VAL A 115 2.77 4.39 21.03
N ARG A 116 3.06 5.59 20.51
CA ARG A 116 3.69 5.78 19.19
C ARG A 116 4.21 7.20 19.02
N SER A 117 5.04 7.39 18.01
CA SER A 117 5.42 8.71 17.49
C SER A 117 4.86 8.86 16.08
N ASP A 118 3.97 9.83 15.88
CA ASP A 118 3.33 10.06 14.58
C ASP A 118 4.21 10.91 13.67
N TYR A 119 4.48 10.42 12.47
CA TYR A 119 5.27 11.10 11.45
C TYR A 119 4.34 11.56 10.32
N LEU A 120 4.44 12.82 9.90
CA LEU A 120 3.68 13.32 8.76
C LEU A 120 4.66 13.91 7.74
N PRO A 121 4.98 13.19 6.66
CA PRO A 121 5.84 13.72 5.60
C PRO A 121 5.25 15.02 5.03
N PRO A 122 6.07 16.01 4.64
CA PRO A 122 5.59 17.29 4.11
C PRO A 122 4.70 17.16 2.85
N SER A 123 4.88 16.11 2.06
CA SER A 123 4.12 15.82 0.84
C SER A 123 2.88 14.93 1.07
N MET A 124 2.62 14.51 2.31
CA MET A 124 1.54 13.60 2.65
C MET A 124 0.35 14.36 3.24
N THR A 125 -0.85 14.12 2.69
CA THR A 125 -2.11 14.62 3.27
C THR A 125 -2.83 13.47 3.98
N ALA A 126 -3.11 13.65 5.27
CA ALA A 126 -3.84 12.67 6.07
C ALA A 126 -5.04 13.34 6.75
N ASN A 127 -6.23 13.08 6.23
CA ASN A 127 -7.50 13.56 6.74
C ASN A 127 -8.35 12.35 7.15
N GLY A 128 -8.94 12.42 8.35
CA GLY A 128 -9.71 11.29 8.91
C GLY A 128 -10.81 10.83 7.97
N GLY A 129 -10.86 9.51 7.69
CA GLY A 129 -11.88 8.90 6.85
C GLY A 129 -11.51 8.69 5.38
N GLY A 130 -10.32 9.10 4.95
CA GLY A 130 -9.81 8.77 3.62
C GLY A 130 -10.35 9.63 2.48
N GLY A 131 -10.29 9.12 1.24
CA GLY A 131 -10.91 9.75 0.06
C GLY A 131 -9.97 10.58 -0.83
N LEU A 132 -10.52 11.58 -1.52
CA LEU A 132 -9.76 12.52 -2.36
C LEU A 132 -9.56 13.82 -1.60
N ALA A 133 -8.32 14.31 -1.57
CA ALA A 133 -8.03 15.66 -1.15
C ALA A 133 -8.66 16.67 -2.14
N SER A 134 -8.89 17.91 -1.69
CA SER A 134 -9.44 18.97 -2.54
C SER A 134 -8.60 19.27 -3.78
N SER A 135 -7.32 18.88 -3.78
CA SER A 135 -6.39 18.96 -4.92
C SER A 135 -6.61 17.86 -5.98
N GLY A 136 -7.51 16.89 -5.75
CA GLY A 136 -7.68 15.70 -6.59
C GLY A 136 -6.72 14.55 -6.27
N ASP A 137 -5.75 14.77 -5.37
CA ASP A 137 -4.85 13.74 -4.87
C ASP A 137 -5.55 12.79 -3.90
N VAL A 138 -4.99 11.59 -3.71
CA VAL A 138 -5.57 10.64 -2.75
C VAL A 138 -5.12 10.98 -1.34
N ASN A 139 -6.10 11.12 -0.45
CA ASN A 139 -5.94 11.38 0.96
C ASN A 139 -5.72 10.07 1.73
N TYR A 140 -4.80 10.08 2.68
CA TYR A 140 -4.56 8.96 3.58
C TYR A 140 -5.54 8.99 4.75
N ALA A 141 -6.02 7.82 5.19
CA ALA A 141 -7.03 7.74 6.24
C ALA A 141 -6.54 8.24 7.61
N ALA A 142 -5.25 8.07 7.90
CA ALA A 142 -4.59 8.62 9.08
C ALA A 142 -3.08 8.75 8.86
N LYS A 143 -2.44 9.59 9.69
CA LYS A 143 -0.97 9.76 9.70
C LYS A 143 -0.26 8.46 10.09
N PRO A 144 0.88 8.13 9.47
CA PRO A 144 1.68 6.98 9.85
C PRO A 144 2.34 7.23 11.21
N GLY A 145 2.68 6.14 11.88
CA GLY A 145 3.32 6.19 13.19
C GLY A 145 4.45 5.18 13.27
N LEU A 146 5.40 5.46 14.14
CA LEU A 146 6.52 4.59 14.43
C LEU A 146 6.69 4.36 15.93
N TYR A 147 7.38 3.27 16.24
CA TYR A 147 7.76 2.86 17.57
C TYR A 147 9.16 2.27 17.53
N ILE A 148 10.05 2.76 18.40
CA ILE A 148 11.43 2.30 18.47
C ILE A 148 11.62 1.59 19.80
N SER A 149 11.86 0.28 19.77
CA SER A 149 12.19 -0.53 20.94
C SER A 149 13.69 -0.69 21.05
N TYR A 150 14.24 -0.55 22.25
CA TYR A 150 15.60 -0.96 22.56
C TYR A 150 15.65 -2.47 22.79
N LEU A 151 16.55 -3.17 22.11
CA LEU A 151 16.72 -4.62 22.24
C LEU A 151 17.89 -5.00 23.17
N GLY A 152 18.80 -4.06 23.43
CA GLY A 152 19.99 -4.31 24.26
C GLY A 152 21.29 -4.06 23.51
N LEU A 153 22.40 -4.49 24.12
CA LEU A 153 23.71 -4.47 23.49
C LEU A 153 23.96 -5.78 22.71
N SER A 154 24.73 -5.69 21.63
CA SER A 154 25.27 -6.83 20.90
C SER A 154 26.17 -7.67 21.82
N ALA A 155 26.42 -8.93 21.47
CA ALA A 155 27.22 -9.87 22.26
C ALA A 155 28.62 -9.34 22.64
N ASN A 156 29.18 -8.44 21.82
CA ASN A 156 30.48 -7.81 22.05
C ASN A 156 30.42 -6.53 22.90
N GLY A 157 29.23 -6.06 23.30
CA GLY A 157 29.04 -4.82 24.06
C GLY A 157 29.28 -3.51 23.27
N LEU A 158 29.83 -3.59 22.06
CA LEU A 158 30.25 -2.43 21.25
C LEU A 158 29.14 -1.82 20.38
N ALA A 159 27.93 -2.36 20.43
CA ALA A 159 26.83 -1.86 19.61
C ALA A 159 25.48 -2.02 20.31
N ALA A 160 24.63 -1.02 20.16
CA ALA A 160 23.25 -1.02 20.61
C ALA A 160 22.32 -1.51 19.49
N LEU A 161 21.41 -2.42 19.83
CA LEU A 161 20.39 -2.96 18.93
C LEU A 161 19.06 -2.28 19.23
N TYR A 162 18.40 -1.85 18.16
CA TYR A 162 17.09 -1.21 18.18
C TYR A 162 16.17 -1.93 17.20
N GLN A 163 14.89 -1.99 17.51
CA GLN A 163 13.84 -2.46 16.61
C GLN A 163 12.94 -1.28 16.29
N VAL A 164 12.93 -0.87 15.03
CA VAL A 164 12.05 0.17 14.51
C VAL A 164 10.84 -0.52 13.90
N THR A 165 9.67 -0.23 14.43
CA THR A 165 8.41 -0.73 13.88
C THR A 165 7.56 0.46 13.48
N ALA A 166 7.07 0.47 12.25
CA ALA A 166 6.24 1.54 11.75
C ALA A 166 4.96 0.98 11.16
N PHE A 167 3.91 1.79 11.16
CA PHE A 167 2.65 1.48 10.52
C PHE A 167 2.20 2.66 9.66
N GLY A 168 1.39 2.34 8.66
CA GLY A 168 0.79 3.29 7.74
C GLY A 168 -0.61 2.84 7.35
N TYR A 169 -1.44 3.81 6.96
CA TYR A 169 -2.77 3.56 6.42
C TYR A 169 -2.80 3.83 4.92
N GLY A 170 -3.71 3.17 4.22
CA GLY A 170 -4.05 3.52 2.84
C GLY A 170 -5.03 4.69 2.80
N GLY A 171 -5.81 4.75 1.72
CA GLY A 171 -6.95 5.63 1.57
C GLY A 171 -8.18 5.18 2.36
N ASP A 172 -8.19 3.96 2.91
CA ASP A 172 -9.21 3.51 3.87
C ASP A 172 -8.60 3.27 5.27
N ALA A 173 -9.39 3.53 6.32
CA ALA A 173 -8.98 3.34 7.71
C ALA A 173 -8.81 1.86 8.09
N THR A 174 -9.42 0.95 7.32
CA THR A 174 -9.27 -0.50 7.53
C THR A 174 -8.06 -1.09 6.82
N THR A 175 -7.48 -0.38 5.84
CA THR A 175 -6.27 -0.81 5.14
C THR A 175 -5.04 -0.29 5.88
N GLY A 176 -4.56 -1.09 6.84
CA GLY A 176 -3.31 -0.84 7.54
C GLY A 176 -2.17 -1.74 7.04
N SER A 177 -0.95 -1.23 7.11
CA SER A 177 0.26 -2.06 6.98
C SER A 177 1.22 -1.78 8.13
N VAL A 178 2.00 -2.80 8.50
CA VAL A 178 3.03 -2.70 9.54
C VAL A 178 4.32 -3.26 8.98
N VAL A 179 5.41 -2.50 9.16
CA VAL A 179 6.75 -2.87 8.74
C VAL A 179 7.69 -2.79 9.94
N GLN A 180 8.70 -3.66 9.95
CA GLN A 180 9.64 -3.78 11.05
C GLN A 180 11.06 -3.94 10.51
N SER A 181 12.01 -3.23 11.13
CA SER A 181 13.44 -3.30 10.86
C SER A 181 14.21 -3.37 12.17
N THR A 182 15.33 -4.08 12.17
CA THR A 182 16.28 -4.10 13.28
C THR A 182 17.51 -3.31 12.87
N TYR A 183 17.84 -2.29 13.66
CA TYR A 183 18.92 -1.35 13.39
C TYR A 183 20.00 -1.48 14.47
N GLN A 184 21.26 -1.50 14.06
CA GLN A 184 22.41 -1.59 14.96
C GLN A 184 23.23 -0.30 14.86
N ILE A 185 23.52 0.32 16.01
CA ILE A 185 24.44 1.46 16.10
C ILE A 185 25.68 0.99 16.85
N ALA A 186 26.82 0.99 16.17
CA ALA A 186 28.12 0.67 16.76
C ALA A 186 28.84 1.96 17.19
N SER A 187 29.49 1.93 18.35
CA SER A 187 30.40 3.01 18.74
C SER A 187 31.76 2.80 18.05
N SER A 188 32.21 3.75 17.23
CA SER A 188 33.52 3.70 16.56
C SER A 188 34.72 3.75 17.51
N ALA A 189 34.51 3.96 18.81
CA ALA A 189 35.56 3.91 19.81
C ALA A 189 35.74 2.46 20.31
N LYS A 190 36.68 1.73 19.69
CA LYS A 190 37.24 0.52 20.29
C LYS A 190 38.24 0.97 21.36
N ASP A 191 37.89 0.77 22.64
CA ASP A 191 38.86 0.96 23.72
C ASP A 191 40.01 -0.03 23.53
N LEU A 192 41.20 0.49 23.24
CA LEU A 192 42.44 -0.28 23.04
C LEU A 192 43.23 -0.42 24.35
N GLY A 193 42.68 0.01 25.49
CA GLY A 193 43.38 0.12 26.77
C GLY A 193 43.32 -1.09 27.71
N GLN A 194 42.85 -2.26 27.25
CA GLN A 194 42.87 -3.49 28.06
C GLN A 194 43.41 -4.66 27.22
N GLN A 195 44.74 -4.70 27.08
CA GLN A 195 45.51 -5.90 26.73
C GLN A 195 46.53 -6.15 27.83
#